data_AF-A0A3Q0NDX1-F1
#
_entry.id   AF-A0A3Q0NDX1-F1
#
_cell.length_a   1.000
_cell.length_b   1.000
_cell.length_c   1.000
_cell.angle_alpha   90.00
_cell.angle_beta   90.00
_cell.angle_gamma   90.00
#
_symmetry.space_group_name_H-M   'P 1'
#
loop_
_entity.id
_entity.type
_entity.pdbx_description
1 polymer ?
#
loop_
_entity_poly.entity_id
_entity_poly.type
_entity_poly.pdbx_seq_one_letter_code
_entity_poly.pdbx_strand_id
1 'polypeptide(L)'
;MIKLEIFNKETEKKELYERGDTSVIELEDYWKMQEKIREYINTSDDPKRTMILEIQLKFIVKLFNDKNLSVDFLKKNIPSKKLNDTLVSVFREISPEEYDVEDDEDEEAK
;
A
#
# COMPACT_ATOMS: atom_id res chain seq x y z
N MET A 1 -5.69 11.59 5.98
CA MET A 1 -4.24 11.89 6.15
C MET A 1 -3.49 10.58 6.05
N ILE A 2 -2.61 10.44 5.06
CA ILE A 2 -1.94 9.16 4.80
C ILE A 2 -0.75 9.00 5.73
N LYS A 3 -0.65 7.84 6.38
CA LYS A 3 0.43 7.49 7.30
C LYS A 3 1.13 6.22 6.89
N LEU A 4 2.44 6.20 7.04
CA LEU A 4 3.29 5.02 6.86
C LEU A 4 4.23 4.90 8.06
N GLU A 5 3.99 3.88 8.88
CA GLU A 5 4.82 3.54 10.03
C GLU A 5 5.82 2.45 9.65
N ILE A 6 7.12 2.73 9.81
CA ILE A 6 8.20 1.80 9.52
C ILE A 6 9.06 1.63 10.78
N PHE A 7 9.42 0.40 11.14
CA PHE A 7 10.48 0.16 12.12
C PHE A 7 11.82 0.03 11.40
N ASN A 8 12.62 1.10 11.42
CA ASN A 8 13.96 1.08 10.83
C ASN A 8 14.88 0.20 11.68
N LYS A 9 15.31 -0.92 11.12
CA LYS A 9 16.17 -1.92 11.77
C LYS A 9 17.60 -1.46 11.95
N GLU A 10 18.07 -0.51 11.14
CA GLU A 10 19.43 0.02 11.26
C GLU A 10 19.55 0.97 12.43
N THR A 11 18.54 1.80 12.65
CA THR A 11 18.52 2.79 13.74
C THR A 11 17.77 2.31 14.97
N GLU A 12 17.12 1.14 14.90
CA GLU A 12 16.23 0.57 15.91
C GLU A 12 15.11 1.53 16.37
N LYS A 13 14.61 2.35 15.43
CA LYS A 13 13.63 3.40 15.71
C LYS A 13 12.39 3.24 14.84
N LYS A 14 11.26 3.65 15.39
CA LYS A 14 10.05 3.88 14.60
C LYS A 14 10.21 5.18 13.83
N GLU A 15 10.01 5.11 12.53
CA GLU A 15 9.92 6.23 11.63
C GLU A 15 8.48 6.34 11.14
N LEU A 16 7.94 7.55 11.23
CA LEU A 16 6.59 7.88 10.81
C LEU A 16 6.69 8.85 9.64
N TYR A 17 6.15 8.43 8.50
CA TYR A 17 6.01 9.25 7.30
C TYR A 17 4.55 9.65 7.17
N GLU A 18 4.29 10.96 7.09
CA GLU A 18 2.93 11.51 6.99
C GLU A 18 2.87 12.50 5.83
N ARG A 19 1.72 12.52 5.17
CA ARG A 19 1.42 13.53 4.16
C ARG A 19 -0.07 13.87 4.18
N GLY A 20 -0.41 15.00 3.54
CA GLY A 20 -1.79 15.37 3.27
C GLY A 20 -2.50 14.35 2.40
N ASP A 21 -3.81 14.55 2.25
CA ASP A 21 -4.69 13.67 1.47
C ASP A 21 -4.25 13.56 0.01
N THR A 22 -4.73 12.52 -0.68
CA THR A 22 -4.48 12.33 -2.11
C THR A 22 -5.25 13.36 -2.93
N SER A 23 -4.58 13.88 -3.96
CA SER A 23 -5.24 14.59 -5.06
C SER A 23 -5.93 13.61 -6.00
N VAL A 24 -6.85 14.11 -6.82
CA VAL A 24 -7.54 13.31 -7.85
C VAL A 24 -6.55 12.64 -8.82
N ILE A 25 -5.46 13.33 -9.17
CA ILE A 25 -4.41 12.77 -10.04
C ILE A 25 -3.72 11.57 -9.36
N GLU A 26 -3.52 11.62 -8.05
CA GLU A 26 -2.91 10.52 -7.30
C GLU A 26 -3.86 9.33 -7.12
N LEU A 27 -5.18 9.59 -7.02
CA LEU A 27 -6.21 8.56 -7.08
C LEU A 27 -6.24 7.87 -8.45
N GLU A 28 -6.17 8.63 -9.56
CA GLU A 28 -6.05 8.05 -10.90
C GLU A 28 -4.78 7.20 -11.06
N ASP A 29 -3.66 7.67 -10.53
CA ASP A 29 -2.39 6.92 -10.55
C ASP A 29 -2.48 5.62 -9.75
N TYR A 30 -3.22 5.62 -8.64
CA TYR A 30 -3.52 4.42 -7.86
C TYR A 30 -4.36 3.43 -8.68
N TRP A 31 -5.43 3.88 -9.35
CA TRP A 31 -6.24 3.00 -10.21
C TRP A 31 -5.43 2.43 -11.37
N LYS A 32 -4.61 3.24 -12.04
CA LYS A 32 -3.69 2.77 -13.10
C LYS A 32 -2.72 1.70 -12.58
N MET A 33 -2.23 1.84 -11.35
CA MET A 33 -1.40 0.82 -10.71
C MET A 33 -2.18 -0.48 -10.50
N GLN A 34 -3.41 -0.41 -9.98
CA GLN A 34 -4.25 -1.60 -9.76
C GLN A 34 -4.60 -2.30 -11.08
N GLU A 35 -4.94 -1.55 -12.13
CA GLU A 35 -5.18 -2.07 -13.47
C GLU A 35 -3.95 -2.80 -14.02
N LYS A 36 -2.76 -2.18 -13.91
CA LYS A 36 -1.50 -2.81 -14.33
C LYS A 36 -1.22 -4.12 -13.59
N ILE A 37 -1.53 -4.19 -12.29
CA ILE A 37 -1.39 -5.43 -11.51
C ILE A 37 -2.37 -6.49 -12.02
N ARG A 38 -3.63 -6.10 -12.25
CA ARG A 38 -4.68 -7.00 -12.77
C ARG A 38 -4.33 -7.55 -14.15
N GLU A 39 -3.87 -6.68 -15.05
CA GLU A 39 -3.37 -7.08 -16.38
C GLU A 39 -2.23 -8.07 -16.25
N TYR A 40 -1.20 -7.77 -15.44
CA TYR A 40 -0.08 -8.67 -15.23
C TYR A 40 -0.51 -10.06 -14.73
N ILE A 41 -1.47 -10.11 -13.80
CA ILE A 41 -2.01 -11.38 -13.29
C ILE A 41 -2.73 -12.16 -14.40
N ASN A 42 -3.51 -11.47 -15.25
CA ASN A 42 -4.34 -12.11 -16.26
C ASN A 42 -3.58 -12.52 -17.53
N THR A 43 -2.47 -11.85 -17.85
CA THR A 43 -1.71 -12.08 -19.10
C THR A 43 -0.41 -12.86 -18.91
N SER A 44 0.06 -13.03 -17.67
CA SER A 44 1.29 -13.75 -17.38
C SER A 44 0.99 -15.23 -17.13
N ASP A 45 1.74 -16.13 -17.76
CA ASP A 45 1.61 -17.58 -17.52
C ASP A 45 1.95 -17.98 -16.07
N ASP A 46 2.82 -17.20 -15.41
CA ASP A 46 3.27 -17.41 -14.02
C ASP A 46 3.47 -16.06 -13.29
N PRO A 47 2.38 -15.41 -12.85
CA PRO A 47 2.45 -14.09 -12.24
C PRO A 47 3.15 -14.16 -10.88
N LYS A 48 4.29 -13.48 -10.77
CA LYS A 48 5.12 -13.50 -9.56
C LYS A 48 4.61 -12.50 -8.53
N ARG A 49 4.32 -13.02 -7.33
CA ARG A 49 3.98 -12.19 -6.14
C ARG A 49 5.04 -11.13 -5.85
N THR A 50 6.32 -11.43 -6.09
CA THR A 50 7.42 -10.47 -5.90
C THR A 50 7.34 -9.29 -6.87
N MET A 51 6.84 -9.49 -8.09
CA MET A 51 6.64 -8.42 -9.08
C MET A 51 5.45 -7.54 -8.71
N ILE A 52 4.35 -8.14 -8.25
CA ILE A 52 3.18 -7.41 -7.76
C ILE A 52 3.58 -6.53 -6.57
N LEU A 53 4.30 -7.11 -5.61
CA LEU A 53 4.82 -6.40 -4.45
C LEU A 53 5.75 -5.24 -4.85
N GLU A 54 6.63 -5.45 -5.84
CA GLU A 54 7.51 -4.42 -6.37
C GLU A 54 6.72 -3.22 -6.92
N ILE A 55 5.64 -3.47 -7.66
CA ILE A 55 4.78 -2.42 -8.22
C ILE A 55 4.12 -1.62 -7.09
N GLN A 56 3.57 -2.31 -6.09
CA GLN A 56 2.92 -1.68 -4.93
C GLN A 56 3.88 -0.81 -4.12
N LEU A 57 5.08 -1.33 -3.81
CA LEU A 57 6.08 -0.59 -3.05
C LEU A 57 6.62 0.62 -3.82
N LYS A 58 6.81 0.52 -5.14
CA LYS A 58 7.18 1.65 -5.99
C LYS A 58 6.15 2.77 -5.95
N PHE A 59 4.87 2.41 -5.97
CA PHE A 59 3.80 3.38 -5.85
C PHE A 59 3.84 4.09 -4.50
N ILE A 60 4.01 3.37 -3.38
CA ILE A 60 4.14 3.98 -2.05
C ILE A 60 5.34 4.95 -1.98
N VAL A 61 6.50 4.56 -2.50
CA VAL A 61 7.68 5.46 -2.55
C VAL A 61 7.37 6.73 -3.33
N LYS A 62 6.72 6.61 -4.51
CA LYS A 62 6.30 7.75 -5.31
C LYS A 62 5.30 8.63 -4.55
N LEU A 63 4.34 8.02 -3.87
CA LEU A 63 3.28 8.70 -3.13
C LEU A 63 3.87 9.55 -2.00
N PHE A 64 4.78 9.01 -1.18
CA PHE A 64 5.37 9.79 -0.10
C PHE A 64 6.43 10.78 -0.60
N ASN A 65 7.08 10.50 -1.73
CA ASN A 65 8.10 11.35 -2.37
C ASN A 65 9.18 11.84 -1.39
N ASP A 66 9.50 11.04 -0.37
CA ASP A 66 10.53 11.32 0.62
C ASP A 66 11.86 10.71 0.16
N LYS A 67 12.94 11.51 0.21
CA LYS A 67 14.28 11.09 -0.22
C LYS A 67 14.86 9.91 0.57
N ASN A 68 14.35 9.66 1.78
CA ASN A 68 14.81 8.56 2.63
C ASN A 68 14.00 7.27 2.38
N LEU A 69 12.91 7.35 1.62
CA LEU A 69 12.12 6.19 1.22
C LEU A 69 12.59 5.64 -0.12
N SER A 70 12.86 4.34 -0.14
CA SER A 70 13.12 3.57 -1.35
C SER A 70 12.46 2.20 -1.23
N VAL A 71 12.32 1.50 -2.36
CA VAL A 71 11.74 0.14 -2.35
C VAL A 71 12.57 -0.80 -1.48
N ASP A 72 13.89 -0.72 -1.57
CA ASP A 72 14.79 -1.55 -0.77
C ASP A 72 14.70 -1.22 0.72
N PHE A 73 14.57 0.07 1.06
CA PHE A 73 14.32 0.49 2.43
C PHE A 73 13.03 -0.12 2.99
N LEU A 74 11.93 -0.05 2.23
CA LEU A 74 10.64 -0.62 2.63
C LEU A 74 10.74 -2.14 2.79
N LYS A 75 11.32 -2.86 1.82
CA LYS A 75 11.51 -4.32 1.89
C LYS A 75 12.35 -4.76 3.09
N LYS A 76 13.36 -3.97 3.44
CA LYS A 76 14.26 -4.28 4.57
C LYS A 76 13.56 -4.08 5.91
N ASN A 77 12.75 -3.03 6.04
CA ASN A 77 12.28 -2.52 7.32
C ASN A 77 10.82 -2.86 7.64
N ILE A 78 9.97 -3.16 6.65
CA ILE A 78 8.62 -3.68 6.89
C ILE A 78 8.74 -5.14 7.35
N PRO A 79 8.27 -5.50 8.55
CA PRO A 79 8.21 -6.90 8.97
C PRO A 79 7.27 -7.68 8.05
N SER A 80 7.66 -8.87 7.60
CA SER A 80 6.84 -9.70 6.69
C SER A 80 5.40 -9.91 7.19
N LYS A 81 5.24 -10.13 8.51
CA LYS A 81 3.92 -10.26 9.17
C LYS A 81 3.05 -9.00 9.17
N LYS A 82 3.64 -7.83 8.88
CA LYS A 82 2.97 -6.52 8.83
C LYS A 82 2.88 -5.96 7.41
N LEU A 83 3.39 -6.67 6.42
CA LEU A 83 3.40 -6.19 5.05
C LEU A 83 1.99 -5.88 4.55
N ASN A 84 1.05 -6.81 4.71
CA ASN A 84 -0.32 -6.60 4.24
C ASN A 84 -1.00 -5.43 4.97
N ASP A 85 -0.93 -5.40 6.30
CA ASP A 85 -1.47 -4.30 7.12
C ASP A 85 -0.94 -2.94 6.65
N THR A 86 0.36 -2.85 6.35
CA THR A 86 1.03 -1.63 5.91
C THR A 86 0.56 -1.18 4.52
N LEU A 87 0.40 -2.12 3.58
CA LEU A 87 -0.10 -1.80 2.24
C LEU A 87 -1.55 -1.32 2.32
N VAL A 88 -2.40 -2.05 3.05
CA VAL A 88 -3.82 -1.72 3.21
C VAL A 88 -4.01 -0.39 3.91
N SER A 89 -3.24 -0.08 4.97
CA SER A 89 -3.37 1.20 5.67
C SER A 89 -3.07 2.39 4.76
N VAL A 90 -2.12 2.26 3.84
CA VAL A 90 -1.82 3.31 2.86
C VAL A 90 -2.90 3.38 1.78
N PHE A 91 -3.29 2.26 1.19
CA PHE A 91 -4.22 2.24 0.06
C PHE A 91 -5.67 2.59 0.46
N ARG A 92 -6.10 2.24 1.67
CA ARG A 92 -7.41 2.66 2.20
C ARG A 92 -7.54 4.17 2.32
N GLU A 93 -6.47 4.86 2.70
CA GLU A 93 -6.49 6.33 2.77
C GLU A 93 -6.53 7.00 1.37
N ILE A 94 -6.18 6.26 0.31
CA ILE A 94 -6.25 6.76 -1.07
C ILE A 94 -7.64 6.56 -1.66
N SER A 95 -8.22 5.38 -1.45
CA SER A 95 -9.53 5.01 -2.00
C SER A 95 -10.37 4.30 -0.93
N PRO A 96 -10.91 5.03 0.06
CA PRO A 96 -11.64 4.44 1.19
C PRO A 96 -12.80 3.54 0.73
N GLU A 97 -13.52 3.95 -0.32
CA GLU A 97 -14.65 3.22 -0.90
C GLU A 97 -14.30 1.80 -1.39
N GLU A 98 -13.05 1.54 -1.78
CA GLU A 98 -12.60 0.19 -2.18
C GLU A 98 -12.35 -0.75 -0.99
N TYR A 99 -12.26 -0.19 0.22
CA TYR A 99 -11.87 -0.87 1.45
C TYR A 99 -12.93 -0.78 2.56
N ASP A 100 -13.91 0.10 2.42
CA ASP A 100 -15.17 0.07 3.15
C ASP A 100 -16.05 -1.04 2.56
N VAL A 101 -15.64 -2.28 2.79
CA VAL A 101 -16.62 -3.35 2.92
C VAL A 101 -17.43 -3.01 4.16
N GLU A 102 -18.68 -2.59 3.95
CA GLU A 102 -19.67 -2.51 5.02
C GLU A 102 -19.59 -3.83 5.80
N ASP A 103 -19.16 -3.75 7.06
CA ASP A 103 -19.58 -4.73 8.06
C ASP A 103 -21.10 -4.57 8.11
N ASP A 104 -21.80 -5.28 7.24
CA ASP A 104 -23.17 -5.68 7.50
C ASP A 104 -23.11 -6.57 8.74
N GLU A 105 -23.06 -5.94 9.91
CA GLU A 105 -23.61 -6.46 11.14
C GLU A 105 -25.10 -6.73 10.91
N ASP A 106 -25.43 -7.77 10.15
CA ASP A 106 -26.71 -8.46 10.33
C ASP A 106 -26.58 -9.37 11.57
N GLU A 107 -26.44 -8.70 12.73
CA GLU A 107 -27.06 -9.17 13.97
C GLU A 107 -28.59 -9.15 13.77
N GLU A 108 -29.17 -10.11 13.07
CA GLU A 108 -30.54 -10.53 13.37
C GLU A 108 -30.84 -11.92 12.80
N ALA A 109 -30.65 -12.94 13.64
CA ALA A 109 -31.52 -14.11 13.61
C ALA A 109 -31.91 -14.45 15.06
N LYS A 110 -33.10 -13.94 15.39
CA LYS A 110 -33.92 -14.23 16.56
C LYS A 110 -34.12 -15.72 16.80
#